data_AF-A0A5C8DMR6-F1
#
_entry.id   AF-A0A5C8DMR6-F1
#
_cell.length_a   1.000
_cell.length_b   1.000
_cell.length_c   1.000
_cell.angle_alpha   90.00
_cell.angle_beta   90.00
_cell.angle_gamma   90.00
#
_symmetry.space_group_name_H-M   'P 1'
#
loop_
_entity.id
_entity.type
_entity.pdbx_description
1 polymer ?
#
loop_
_entity_poly.entity_id
_entity_poly.type
_entity_poly.pdbx_seq_one_letter_code
_entity_poly.pdbx_strand_id
1 'polypeptide(L)' 'MRLDFPVGIAVRPAGPAPFRGAIWIGPEWRWQSGRYVAAPGYWSRPHRHRAVWVDGYWRHSRRGYVWVPGYWR' A
#
# COMPACT_ATOMS: atom_id res chain seq x y z
N MET A 1 -3.73 -4.99 -13.01
CA MET A 1 -3.40 -3.56 -13.15
C MET A 1 -2.14 -3.31 -12.36
N ARG A 2 -1.11 -2.75 -13.00
CA ARG A 2 0.18 -2.44 -12.36
C ARG A 2 -0.07 -1.30 -11.38
N LEU A 3 0.56 -1.31 -10.21
CA LEU A 3 0.32 -0.29 -9.18
C LEU A 3 0.93 1.09 -9.56
N ASP A 4 1.76 1.11 -10.62
CA ASP A 4 2.37 2.27 -11.28
C ASP A 4 2.99 3.31 -10.33
N PHE A 5 3.62 2.84 -9.26
CA PHE A 5 4.38 3.72 -8.38
C PHE A 5 5.61 4.31 -9.09
N PRO A 6 6.00 5.56 -8.75
CA PRO A 6 7.22 6.17 -9.26
C PRO A 6 8.46 5.31 -8.98
N VAL A 7 9.46 5.44 -9.84
CA VAL A 7 10.78 4.85 -9.64
C VAL A 7 11.34 5.32 -8.29
N GLY A 8 11.81 4.37 -7.48
CA GLY A 8 12.31 4.62 -6.11
C GLY A 8 11.33 4.23 -4.99
N ILE A 9 10.05 3.97 -5.32
CA ILE A 9 9.09 3.45 -4.35
C ILE A 9 9.13 1.92 -4.35
N ALA A 10 9.57 1.34 -3.23
CA ALA A 10 9.67 -0.10 -3.08
C ALA A 10 8.26 -0.72 -2.96
N VAL A 11 7.86 -1.53 -3.96
CA VAL A 11 6.61 -2.33 -3.93
C VAL A 11 6.73 -3.58 -3.05
N ARG A 12 7.95 -3.95 -2.70
CA ARG A 12 8.28 -5.08 -1.85
C ARG A 12 9.17 -4.62 -0.69
N PRO A 13 9.16 -5.31 0.44
CA PRO A 13 10.00 -4.95 1.57
C PRO A 13 11.47 -4.97 1.19
N ALA A 14 12.18 -3.89 1.52
CA ALA A 14 13.63 -3.81 1.40
C ALA A 14 14.30 -4.52 2.59
N GLY A 15 14.35 -5.86 2.54
CA GLY A 15 15.05 -6.68 3.53
C GLY A 15 14.14 -7.33 4.58
N PRO A 16 14.74 -7.93 5.63
CA PRO A 16 14.01 -8.68 6.65
C PRO A 16 13.14 -7.76 7.52
N ALA A 17 12.09 -8.36 8.09
CA ALA A 17 11.24 -7.69 9.06
C ALA A 17 12.07 -7.16 10.26
N PRO A 18 11.93 -5.88 10.64
CA PRO A 18 12.72 -5.30 11.74
C PRO A 18 12.35 -5.84 13.12
N PHE A 19 11.20 -6.50 13.25
CA PHE A 19 10.75 -7.13 14.50
C PHE A 19 9.82 -8.31 14.22
N ARG A 20 9.66 -9.19 15.21
CA ARG A 20 8.78 -10.37 15.12
C ARG A 20 7.33 -9.94 14.89
N GLY A 21 6.72 -10.47 13.84
CA GLY A 21 5.33 -10.17 13.49
C GLY A 21 5.14 -8.85 12.73
N ALA A 22 6.21 -8.20 12.26
CA ALA A 22 6.07 -7.10 11.31
C ALA A 22 5.45 -7.60 10.00
N ILE A 23 4.51 -6.84 9.47
CA ILE A 23 3.91 -7.07 8.16
C ILE A 23 4.23 -5.86 7.29
N TRP A 24 4.66 -6.14 6.06
CA TRP A 24 4.96 -5.11 5.09
C TRP A 24 3.65 -4.54 4.56
N ILE A 25 3.45 -3.24 4.78
CA ILE A 25 2.42 -2.47 4.12
C ILE A 25 3.05 -1.92 2.85
N GLY A 26 2.56 -2.37 1.70
CA GLY A 26 2.99 -1.88 0.40
C GLY A 26 2.77 -0.38 0.25
N PRO A 27 3.44 0.26 -0.73
CA PRO A 27 3.19 1.65 -1.05
C PRO A 27 1.72 1.87 -1.44
N GLU A 28 1.22 3.07 -1.19
CA GLU A 28 -0.18 3.42 -1.43
C GLU A 28 -0.30 4.75 -2.14
N TRP A 29 -1.34 4.90 -2.97
CA TRP A 29 -1.71 6.21 -3.48
C TRP A 29 -2.63 6.92 -2.47
N ARG A 30 -2.36 8.19 -2.22
CA ARG A 30 -3.20 9.05 -1.39
C ARG A 30 -3.68 10.22 -2.20
N TRP A 31 -4.97 10.52 -2.10
CA TRP A 31 -5.53 11.73 -2.68
C TRP A 31 -5.18 12.92 -1.79
N GLN A 32 -4.31 13.81 -2.26
CA GLN A 32 -3.88 15.01 -1.54
C GLN A 32 -3.82 16.20 -2.51
N SER A 33 -4.42 17.32 -2.10
CA SER A 33 -4.39 18.59 -2.85
C SER A 33 -4.79 18.45 -4.33
N GLY A 34 -5.83 17.66 -4.61
CA GLY A 34 -6.37 17.47 -5.96
C GLY A 34 -5.58 16.52 -6.87
N ARG A 35 -4.60 15.79 -6.33
CA ARG A 35 -3.83 14.79 -7.09
C ARG A 35 -3.55 13.54 -6.27
N TYR A 36 -3.21 12.46 -6.96
CA TYR A 36 -2.68 11.26 -6.32
C TYR A 36 -1.19 11.44 -6.03
N VAL A 37 -0.80 11.17 -4.78
CA VAL A 37 0.58 11.20 -4.30
C VAL A 37 0.93 9.81 -3.80
N ALA A 38 2.07 9.27 -4.25
CA ALA A 38 2.56 7.98 -3.79
C ALA A 38 3.16 8.11 -2.39
N ALA A 39 2.64 7.32 -1.46
CA ALA A 39 3.22 7.13 -0.14
C ALA A 39 4.10 5.85 -0.16
N PRO A 40 5.35 5.92 0.33
CA PRO A 40 6.20 4.74 0.40
C PRO A 40 5.62 3.69 1.35
N GLY A 41 5.89 2.41 1.04
CA GLY A 41 5.55 1.30 1.92
C GLY A 41 6.36 1.33 3.22
N TYR A 42 5.85 0.68 4.25
CA TYR A 42 6.46 0.66 5.58
C TYR A 42 6.13 -0.64 6.33
N TRP A 43 6.99 -0.98 7.29
CA TRP A 43 6.71 -2.08 8.21
C TRP A 43 5.73 -1.64 9.28
N SER A 44 4.66 -2.41 9.47
CA SER A 44 3.65 -2.14 10.49
C SER A 44 3.41 -3.36 11.38
N ARG A 45 2.92 -3.10 12.60
CA ARG A 45 2.47 -4.14 13.53
C ARG A 45 0.98 -4.40 13.29
N PRO A 46 0.56 -5.64 13.01
CA PRO A 46 -0.85 -5.94 12.92
C PRO A 46 -1.51 -5.75 14.28
N HIS A 47 -2.68 -5.12 14.30
CA HIS A 47 -3.43 -4.90 15.54
C HIS A 47 -4.08 -6.19 16.08
N ARG A 48 -4.27 -7.20 15.21
CA ARG A 48 -4.89 -8.49 15.57
C ARG A 48 -3.92 -9.62 15.27
N HIS A 49 -3.99 -10.68 16.08
CA HIS A 49 -3.28 -11.92 15.78
C HIS A 49 -3.76 -12.48 14.43
N ARG A 50 -2.81 -12.80 13.53
CA ARG A 50 -3.03 -13.32 12.17
C ARG A 50 -3.65 -12.33 11.17
N ALA A 51 -3.68 -11.03 11.46
CA ALA A 51 -4.11 -10.06 10.45
C ALA A 51 -3.17 -10.11 9.24
N VAL A 52 -3.72 -9.98 8.05
CA VAL A 52 -2.96 -9.93 6.79
C VAL A 52 -3.21 -8.59 6.13
N TRP A 53 -2.14 -7.95 5.65
CA TRP A 53 -2.28 -6.75 4.86
C TRP A 53 -2.67 -7.11 3.43
N VAL A 54 -3.73 -6.48 2.93
CA VAL A 54 -4.15 -6.57 1.53
C VAL A 54 -3.80 -5.25 0.87
N ASP A 55 -2.90 -5.30 -0.11
CA ASP A 55 -2.48 -4.10 -0.84
C ASP A 55 -3.65 -3.44 -1.58
N GLY A 56 -3.59 -2.11 -1.64
CA GLY A 56 -4.53 -1.31 -2.41
C GLY A 56 -4.40 -1.53 -3.91
N TYR A 57 -5.40 -1.10 -4.66
CA TYR A 57 -5.41 -1.27 -6.11
C TYR A 57 -6.16 -0.15 -6.81
N TRP A 58 -5.80 0.07 -8.07
CA TRP A 58 -6.57 0.92 -8.97
C TRP A 58 -7.85 0.22 -9.40
N ARG A 59 -8.98 0.84 -9.11
CA ARG A 59 -10.30 0.40 -9.56
C ARG A 59 -10.77 1.30 -10.70
N HIS A 60 -11.13 0.68 -11.81
CA HIS A 60 -11.80 1.37 -12.91
C HIS A 60 -13.25 1.71 -12.53
N SER A 61 -13.65 2.95 -12.76
CA SER A 61 -15.01 3.46 -12.54
C SER A 61 -15.51 4.19 -13.78
N ARG A 62 -16.81 4.49 -13.84
CA ARG A 62 -17.41 5.25 -14.96
C ARG A 62 -16.83 6.66 -15.14
N ARG A 63 -16.14 7.20 -14.12
CA ARG A 63 -15.54 8.55 -14.13
C ARG A 63 -14.00 8.52 -14.18
N GLY A 64 -13.40 7.37 -14.51
CA GLY A 64 -11.96 7.17 -14.54
C GLY A 64 -11.47 6.20 -13.47
N TYR A 65 -10.20 6.31 -13.07
CA TYR A 65 -9.57 5.41 -12.11
C TYR A 65 -9.61 5.99 -10.69
N VAL A 66 -10.02 5.16 -9.74
CA VAL A 66 -10.02 5.48 -8.30
C VAL A 66 -9.08 4.53 -7.59
N TRP A 67 -8.23 5.07 -6.73
CA TRP A 67 -7.43 4.24 -5.84
C TRP A 67 -8.29 3.69 -4.71
N VAL A 68 -8.27 2.38 -4.52
CA VAL A 68 -8.84 1.70 -3.35
C VAL A 68 -7.69 1.45 -2.39
N PRO A 69 -7.66 2.10 -1.20
CA PRO A 69 -6.62 1.87 -0.21
C PRO A 69 -6.54 0.40 0.21
N GLY A 70 -5.35 -0.02 0.62
CA GLY A 70 -5.19 -1.33 1.22
C GLY A 70 -5.88 -1.39 2.57
N TYR A 71 -6.09 -2.61 3.06
CA TYR A 71 -6.73 -2.81 4.36
C TYR A 71 -6.21 -4.06 5.05
N TRP A 72 -6.37 -4.07 6.37
CA TRP A 72 -6.12 -5.25 7.18
C TRP A 72 -7.32 -6.20 7.09
N ARG A 73 -7.04 -7.46 6.77
CA ARG A 73 -7.99 -8.56 6.77
C ARG A 73 -7.76 -9.52 7.94
#